data_AF-K0ZY98-F1
#
_entry.id   AF-K0ZY98-F1
#
_cell.length_a   1.000
_cell.length_b   1.000
_cell.length_c   1.000
_cell.angle_alpha   90.00
_cell.angle_beta   90.00
_cell.angle_gamma   90.00
#
_symmetry.space_group_name_H-M   'P 1'
#
loop_
_entity.id
_entity.type
_entity.pdbx_description
1 polymer ?
#
loop_
_entity_poly.entity_id
_entity_poly.type
_entity_poly.pdbx_seq_one_letter_code
_entity_poly.pdbx_strand_id
1 'polypeptide(L)'
;YQATTAFIKDALDSVENNDIEKAQSLIERHKEINNMERVLRKTHIKRLNKGECSTQAGVNFIDIISHYTRVSDHAMNLAEKVIAEQI
;
A
#
# COMPACT_ATOMS: atom_id res chain seq x y z
N TYR A 1 2.08 -7.02 2.76
CA TYR A 1 3.51 -7.39 2.62
C TYR A 1 3.90 -7.65 1.18
N GLN A 2 3.59 -8.82 0.57
CA GLN A 2 4.06 -9.16 -0.80
C GLN A 2 3.69 -8.10 -1.85
N ALA A 3 2.43 -7.67 -1.90
CA ALA A 3 1.97 -6.63 -2.81
C ALA A 3 2.75 -5.31 -2.61
N THR A 4 2.92 -4.87 -1.36
CA THR A 4 3.68 -3.68 -0.99
C THR A 4 5.16 -3.78 -1.41
N THR A 5 5.81 -4.93 -1.18
CA THR A 5 7.22 -5.12 -1.56
C THR A 5 7.40 -5.12 -3.09
N ALA A 6 6.52 -5.79 -3.83
CA ALA A 6 6.56 -5.75 -5.29
C ALA A 6 6.32 -4.32 -5.80
N PHE A 7 5.35 -3.60 -5.21
CA PHE A 7 5.05 -2.22 -5.55
C PHE A 7 6.25 -1.30 -5.36
N ILE A 8 6.96 -1.40 -4.24
CA ILE A 8 8.17 -0.59 -3.97
C ILE A 8 9.25 -0.88 -4.99
N LYS A 9 9.49 -2.15 -5.32
CA LYS A 9 10.52 -2.53 -6.31
C LYS A 9 10.22 -1.94 -7.68
N ASP A 10 8.98 -2.06 -8.13
CA ASP A 10 8.59 -1.56 -9.45
C ASP A 10 8.55 -0.03 -9.49
N ALA A 11 8.23 0.63 -8.37
CA ALA A 11 8.36 2.08 -8.24
C ALA A 11 9.82 2.52 -8.39
N LEU A 12 10.75 1.87 -7.69
CA LEU A 12 12.19 2.15 -7.81
C LEU A 12 12.70 1.89 -9.22
N ASP A 13 12.30 0.79 -9.83
CA ASP A 13 12.67 0.43 -11.20
C ASP A 13 12.13 1.44 -12.23
N SER A 14 10.93 1.99 -12.00
CA SER A 14 10.38 3.05 -12.85
C SER A 14 11.17 4.35 -12.77
N VAL A 15 11.70 4.67 -11.59
CA VAL A 15 12.56 5.83 -11.36
C VAL A 15 13.92 5.63 -12.00
N GLU A 16 14.55 4.46 -11.79
CA GLU A 16 15.89 4.16 -12.31
C GLU A 16 15.96 4.20 -13.83
N ASN A 17 14.88 3.76 -14.50
CA ASN A 17 14.83 3.67 -15.96
C ASN A 17 14.00 4.77 -16.64
N ASN A 18 13.49 5.75 -15.88
CA ASN A 18 12.53 6.76 -16.37
C ASN A 18 11.36 6.14 -17.15
N ASP A 19 10.84 5.02 -16.64
CA ASP A 19 9.83 4.17 -17.30
C ASP A 19 8.41 4.67 -16.94
N ILE A 20 7.89 5.56 -17.79
CA ILE A 20 6.58 6.20 -17.61
C ILE A 20 5.44 5.17 -17.66
N GLU A 21 5.51 4.16 -18.54
CA GLU A 21 4.46 3.14 -18.64
C GLU A 21 4.36 2.30 -17.36
N LYS A 22 5.52 1.89 -16.81
CA LYS A 22 5.57 1.20 -15.52
C LYS A 22 5.05 2.09 -14.40
N ALA A 23 5.45 3.36 -14.36
CA ALA A 23 4.96 4.31 -13.36
C ALA A 23 3.43 4.48 -13.42
N GLN A 24 2.85 4.57 -14.62
CA GLN A 24 1.39 4.64 -14.81
C GLN A 24 0.69 3.35 -14.33
N SER A 25 1.27 2.17 -14.59
CA SER A 25 0.70 0.90 -14.12
C SER A 25 0.60 0.79 -12.59
N LEU A 26 1.43 1.54 -11.86
CA LEU A 26 1.42 1.56 -10.39
C LEU A 26 0.17 2.24 -9.83
N ILE A 27 -0.49 3.14 -10.57
CA ILE A 27 -1.71 3.82 -10.08
C ILE A 27 -2.79 2.80 -9.69
N GLU A 28 -3.08 1.83 -10.55
CA GLU A 28 -4.12 0.83 -10.27
C GLU A 28 -3.70 -0.13 -9.16
N ARG A 29 -2.43 -0.54 -9.12
CA ARG A 29 -1.90 -1.40 -8.05
C ARG A 29 -1.92 -0.71 -6.69
N HIS A 30 -1.72 0.60 -6.64
CA HIS A 30 -1.85 1.39 -5.41
C HIS A 30 -3.30 1.41 -4.93
N LYS A 31 -4.27 1.57 -5.84
CA LYS A 31 -5.70 1.46 -5.50
C LYS A 31 -6.06 0.09 -4.94
N GLU A 32 -5.49 -0.99 -5.48
CA GLU A 32 -5.68 -2.34 -4.96
C GLU A 32 -5.13 -2.48 -3.53
N ILE A 33 -3.94 -1.95 -3.24
CA ILE A 33 -3.36 -1.94 -1.87
C ILE A 33 -4.28 -1.18 -0.90
N ASN A 34 -4.75 0.00 -1.29
CA ASN A 34 -5.69 0.79 -0.49
C ASN A 34 -7.01 0.05 -0.24
N ASN A 35 -7.53 -0.66 -1.24
CA ASN A 35 -8.74 -1.46 -1.08
C ASN A 35 -8.53 -2.65 -0.14
N MET A 36 -7.37 -3.33 -0.24
CA MET A 36 -7.01 -4.39 0.70
C MET A 36 -6.98 -3.88 2.14
N GLU A 37 -6.37 -2.72 2.40
CA GLU A 37 -6.38 -2.13 3.74
C GLU A 37 -7.81 -1.90 4.26
N ARG A 38 -8.68 -1.32 3.43
CA ARG A 38 -10.09 -1.06 3.80
C ARG A 38 -10.84 -2.35 4.15
N VAL A 39 -10.66 -3.40 3.36
CA VAL A 39 -11.30 -4.70 3.59
C VAL A 39 -10.76 -5.36 4.87
N LEU A 40 -9.44 -5.36 5.06
CA LEU A 40 -8.78 -5.92 6.24
C LEU A 40 -9.22 -5.19 7.52
N ARG A 41 -9.24 -3.85 7.50
CA ARG A 41 -9.70 -3.01 8.62
C ARG A 41 -11.15 -3.32 8.99
N LYS A 42 -12.06 -3.32 8.01
CA LYS A 42 -13.48 -3.66 8.23
C LYS A 42 -13.66 -5.06 8.79
N THR A 43 -12.92 -6.03 8.26
CA THR A 43 -12.99 -7.43 8.71
C THR A 43 -12.48 -7.56 10.14
N HIS A 44 -11.40 -6.87 10.48
CA HIS A 44 -10.84 -6.90 11.83
C HIS A 44 -11.76 -6.27 12.87
N ILE A 45 -12.41 -5.13 12.54
CA ILE A 45 -13.42 -4.51 13.42
C ILE A 45 -14.58 -5.47 13.68
N LYS A 46 -15.05 -6.22 12.67
CA LYS A 46 -16.10 -7.23 12.85
C LYS A 46 -15.67 -8.33 13.82
N ARG A 47 -14.42 -8.81 13.75
CA ARG A 47 -13.87 -9.82 14.67
C ARG A 47 -13.81 -9.29 16.11
N LEU A 48 -13.38 -8.03 16.28
CA LEU A 48 -13.33 -7.36 17.58
C LEU A 48 -14.72 -7.25 18.21
N ASN A 49 -15.71 -6.82 17.44
CA ASN A 49 -17.10 -6.69 17.90
C ASN A 49 -17.74 -8.04 18.30
N LYS A 50 -17.24 -9.15 17.77
CA LYS A 50 -17.68 -10.51 18.12
C LYS A 50 -16.90 -11.13 19.28
N GLY A 51 -15.88 -10.43 19.81
CA GLY A 51 -14.98 -10.97 20.83
C GLY A 51 -14.00 -12.04 20.31
N GLU A 52 -13.81 -12.15 19.00
CA GLU A 52 -12.90 -13.12 18.37
C GLU A 52 -11.42 -12.68 18.41
N CYS A 53 -11.14 -11.46 18.85
CA CYS A 53 -9.80 -10.94 19.11
C CYS A 53 -9.78 -10.02 20.34
N SER A 54 -8.63 -9.95 21.00
CA SER A 54 -8.41 -8.98 22.08
C SER A 54 -8.25 -7.57 21.52
N THR A 55 -8.60 -6.56 22.32
CA THR A 55 -8.40 -5.14 21.97
C THR A 55 -6.95 -4.85 21.58
N GLN A 56 -5.97 -5.43 22.29
CA GLN A 56 -4.55 -5.26 21.97
C GLN A 56 -4.18 -5.84 20.59
N ALA A 57 -4.67 -7.04 20.27
CA ALA A 57 -4.48 -7.62 18.93
C ALA A 57 -5.18 -6.76 17.86
N GLY A 58 -6.32 -6.16 18.21
CA GLY A 58 -7.01 -5.09 17.49
C GLY A 58 -6.09 -3.97 17.04
N VAL A 59 -5.51 -3.28 18.03
CA VAL A 59 -4.64 -2.12 17.80
C VAL A 59 -3.42 -2.52 16.98
N ASN A 60 -2.71 -3.59 17.38
CA ASN A 60 -1.49 -4.04 16.70
C ASN A 60 -1.74 -4.35 15.21
N PHE A 61 -2.86 -5.01 14.89
CA PHE A 61 -3.18 -5.36 13.50
C PHE A 61 -3.43 -4.11 12.66
N ILE A 62 -4.17 -3.14 13.19
CA ILE A 62 -4.46 -1.86 12.50
C ILE A 62 -3.19 -1.06 12.25
N ASP A 63 -2.27 -1.02 13.22
CA ASP A 63 -1.00 -0.31 13.07
C ASP A 63 -0.15 -0.95 11.97
N ILE A 64 -0.03 -2.28 11.96
CA ILE A 64 0.75 -3.03 10.96
C ILE A 64 0.22 -2.77 9.54
N ILE A 65 -1.10 -2.86 9.31
CA ILE A 65 -1.65 -2.62 7.97
C ILE A 65 -1.42 -1.16 7.54
N SER A 66 -1.51 -0.20 8.47
CA SER A 66 -1.28 1.22 8.16
C SER A 66 0.17 1.49 7.74
N HIS A 67 1.14 0.76 8.31
CA HIS A 67 2.54 0.86 7.92
C HIS A 67 2.76 0.36 6.50
N TYR A 68 2.08 -0.71 6.08
CA TYR A 68 2.18 -1.18 4.70
C TYR A 68 1.62 -0.16 3.69
N THR A 69 0.47 0.44 3.97
CA THR A 69 -0.11 1.45 3.07
C THR A 69 0.75 2.70 3.00
N ARG A 70 1.26 3.18 4.14
CA ARG A 70 2.12 4.37 4.19
C ARG A 70 3.39 4.23 3.34
N VAL A 71 4.03 3.06 3.37
CA VAL A 71 5.20 2.81 2.53
C VAL A 71 4.83 2.75 1.04
N SER A 72 3.67 2.18 0.68
CA SER A 72 3.20 2.24 -0.70
C SER A 72 2.84 3.65 -1.16
N ASP A 73 2.32 4.52 -0.29
CA ASP A 73 2.07 5.94 -0.61
C ASP A 73 3.38 6.66 -0.94
N HIS A 74 4.42 6.45 -0.13
CA HIS A 74 5.74 7.02 -0.41
C HIS A 74 6.33 6.53 -1.73
N ALA A 75 6.17 5.25 -2.06
CA ALA A 75 6.60 4.71 -3.34
C ALA A 75 5.76 5.26 -4.51
N MET A 76 4.46 5.49 -4.30
CA MET A 76 3.58 6.09 -5.31
C MET A 76 4.02 7.53 -5.63
N ASN A 77 4.38 8.32 -4.62
CA ASN A 77 4.91 9.67 -4.83
C ASN A 77 6.18 9.70 -5.70
N LEU A 78 6.98 8.63 -5.70
CA LEU A 78 8.14 8.51 -6.60
C LEU A 78 7.68 8.26 -8.05
N ALA A 79 6.75 7.33 -8.24
CA ALA A 79 6.17 7.05 -9.55
C ALA A 79 5.47 8.28 -10.14
N GLU A 80 4.77 9.08 -9.31
CA GLU A 80 4.14 10.34 -9.74
C GLU A 80 5.16 11.34 -10.29
N LYS A 81 6.38 11.39 -9.72
CA LYS A 81 7.44 12.26 -10.25
C LYS A 81 7.96 11.77 -11.61
N VAL A 82 8.03 10.46 -11.85
CA VAL A 82 8.35 9.90 -13.17
C VAL A 82 7.28 10.31 -14.19
N ILE A 83 6.01 10.15 -13.83
CA ILE A 83 4.86 10.52 -14.70
C ILE A 83 4.86 12.02 -15.00
N ALA A 84 5.22 12.85 -14.02
CA ALA A 84 5.30 14.30 -14.19
C ALA A 84 6.58 14.77 -14.90
N GLU A 85 7.49 13.86 -15.28
CA GLU A 85 8.80 14.15 -15.88
C GLU A 85 9.64 15.09 -14.99
N GLN A 86 9.59 14.88 -13.67
CA GLN A 86 10.26 15.68 -12.64
C GLN A 86 11.48 14.97 -12.01
N ILE A 87 11.98 13.91 -12.64
CA ILE A 87 13.15 13.14 -12.21
C ILE A 87 14.29 13.35 -13.20
#